data_AF-A0A445N227-F1
#
_entry.id   AF-A0A445N227-F1
#
_cell.length_a   1.000
_cell.length_b   1.000
_cell.length_c   1.000
_cell.angle_alpha   90.00
_cell.angle_beta   90.00
_cell.angle_gamma   90.00
#
_symmetry.space_group_name_H-M   'P 1'
#
loop_
_entity.id
_entity.type
_entity.pdbx_description
1 polymer ?
#
loop_
_entity_poly.entity_id
_entity_poly.type
_entity_poly.pdbx_seq_one_letter_code
_entity_poly.pdbx_strand_id
1 'polypeptide(L)'
;MKVGKIEKKVEIPAVHSKHKYPWPEMDVGDSVLLQAEKGESLFSLKRKVGPAARYYGEKTGKKFKTLIDHDGNGVRVWRTE
;
A
#
# COMPACT_ATOMS: atom_id res chain seq x y z
N MET A 1 -29.67 4.65 0.92
CA MET A 1 -28.38 4.89 0.23
C MET A 1 -28.69 5.65 -1.06
N LYS A 2 -28.14 6.86 -1.27
CA LYS A 2 -28.37 7.62 -2.51
C LYS A 2 -27.18 7.37 -3.45
N VAL A 3 -27.43 6.86 -4.64
CA VAL A 3 -26.40 6.57 -5.65
C VAL A 3 -26.48 7.64 -6.75
N GLY A 4 -25.33 8.19 -7.16
CA GLY A 4 -25.25 9.20 -8.22
C GLY A 4 -25.50 8.62 -9.62
N LYS A 5 -25.64 9.50 -10.62
CA LYS A 5 -25.74 9.10 -12.04
C LYS A 5 -24.35 8.73 -12.59
N ILE A 6 -24.31 7.77 -13.51
CA ILE A 6 -23.06 7.35 -14.17
C ILE A 6 -22.66 8.38 -15.22
N GLU A 7 -21.51 9.01 -15.03
CA GLU A 7 -20.90 9.93 -15.99
C GLU A 7 -19.97 9.19 -16.93
N LYS A 8 -20.04 9.49 -18.23
CA LYS A 8 -19.19 8.90 -19.28
C LYS A 8 -18.26 9.99 -19.81
N LYS A 9 -17.01 9.63 -20.16
CA LYS A 9 -15.96 10.53 -20.68
C LYS A 9 -15.36 11.52 -19.68
N VAL A 10 -15.40 11.22 -18.37
CA VAL A 10 -14.57 11.94 -17.39
C VAL A 10 -13.13 11.48 -17.59
N GLU A 11 -12.21 12.41 -17.86
CA GLU A 11 -10.80 12.11 -17.99
C GLU A 11 -10.27 11.57 -16.65
N ILE A 12 -9.57 10.44 -16.71
CA ILE A 12 -8.94 9.87 -15.51
C ILE A 12 -7.82 10.82 -15.11
N PRO A 13 -7.83 11.37 -13.89
CA PRO A 13 -6.79 12.31 -13.47
C PRO A 13 -5.42 11.63 -13.53
N ALA A 14 -4.41 12.40 -13.93
CA ALA A 14 -3.03 11.93 -13.92
C ALA A 14 -2.66 11.49 -12.50
N VAL A 15 -2.10 10.28 -12.38
CA VAL A 15 -1.72 9.72 -11.08
C VAL A 15 -0.54 10.52 -10.54
N HIS A 16 -0.75 11.31 -9.50
CA HIS A 16 0.33 11.97 -8.75
C HIS A 16 1.07 10.94 -7.87
N SER A 17 1.68 9.92 -8.47
CA SER A 17 2.49 8.96 -7.71
C SER A 17 3.85 9.57 -7.40
N LYS A 18 3.96 10.28 -6.27
CA LYS A 18 5.25 10.34 -5.58
C LYS A 18 5.53 8.92 -5.06
N HIS A 19 6.77 8.43 -5.15
CA HIS A 19 7.16 7.12 -4.61
C HIS A 19 6.98 7.13 -3.09
N LYS A 20 5.77 6.81 -2.63
CA LYS A 20 5.37 6.88 -1.21
C LYS A 20 5.99 5.76 -0.38
N TYR A 21 6.38 4.66 -1.03
CA TYR A 21 6.85 3.46 -0.37
C TYR A 21 8.09 2.93 -1.09
N PRO A 22 9.02 2.28 -0.38
CA PRO A 22 10.32 1.85 -0.91
C PRO A 22 10.25 0.55 -1.74
N TRP A 23 9.08 0.19 -2.31
CA TRP A 23 8.91 -1.04 -3.07
C TRP A 23 9.90 -1.26 -4.24
N PRO A 24 10.33 -0.21 -4.98
CA PRO A 24 11.32 -0.38 -6.05
C PRO A 24 12.66 -0.90 -5.55
N GLU A 25 13.06 -0.48 -4.35
CA GLU A 25 14.38 -0.70 -3.75
C GLU A 25 14.46 -2.00 -2.94
N MET A 26 13.33 -2.70 -2.72
CA MET A 26 13.31 -3.95 -1.97
C MET A 26 13.72 -5.16 -2.83
N ASP A 27 14.71 -5.89 -2.36
CA ASP A 27 15.14 -7.18 -2.88
C ASP A 27 14.41 -8.35 -2.20
N VAL A 28 14.39 -9.53 -2.84
CA VAL A 28 13.69 -10.70 -2.29
C VAL A 28 14.33 -11.11 -0.97
N GLY A 29 13.50 -11.22 0.08
CA GLY A 29 13.95 -11.44 1.46
C GLY A 29 13.91 -10.16 2.31
N ASP A 30 13.90 -8.98 1.69
CA ASP A 30 13.83 -7.72 2.43
C ASP A 30 12.49 -7.54 3.13
N SER A 31 12.54 -6.80 4.23
CA SER A 31 11.35 -6.33 4.92
C SER A 31 11.47 -4.87 5.31
N VAL A 32 10.37 -4.14 5.20
CA VAL A 32 10.25 -2.77 5.70
C VAL A 32 9.11 -2.70 6.72
N LEU A 33 9.35 -2.01 7.83
CA LEU A 33 8.33 -1.67 8.79
C LEU A 33 7.84 -0.24 8.51
N LEU A 34 6.56 -0.10 8.16
CA LEU A 34 5.92 1.20 8.07
C LEU A 34 5.22 1.47 9.39
N GLN A 35 5.68 2.50 10.11
CA GLN A 35 5.14 2.84 11.43
C GLN A 35 3.84 3.65 11.30
N ALA A 36 2.94 3.46 12.25
CA ALA A 36 1.73 4.26 12.33
C ALA A 36 2.04 5.68 12.79
N GLU A 37 1.38 6.67 12.17
CA GLU A 37 1.44 8.05 12.62
C GLU A 37 0.70 8.23 13.96
N LYS A 38 0.96 9.35 14.66
CA LYS A 38 0.33 9.64 15.95
C LYS A 38 -1.20 9.70 15.81
N GLY A 39 -1.90 8.78 16.47
CA GLY A 39 -3.37 8.67 16.43
C GLY A 39 -3.92 7.86 15.25
N GLU A 40 -3.05 7.31 14.38
CA GLU A 40 -3.45 6.37 13.35
C GLU A 40 -3.58 4.95 13.94
N SER A 41 -4.67 4.25 13.62
CA SER A 41 -4.80 2.84 13.99
C SER A 41 -4.02 1.94 13.03
N LEU A 42 -3.45 0.86 13.55
CA LEU A 42 -2.74 -0.16 12.74
C LEU A 42 -3.62 -0.74 11.64
N PHE A 43 -4.92 -0.83 11.88
CA PHE A 43 -5.88 -1.29 10.87
C PHE A 43 -6.04 -0.29 9.73
N SER A 44 -6.13 1.01 10.02
CA SER A 44 -6.15 2.07 9.02
C SER A 44 -4.87 2.09 8.20
N LEU A 45 -3.71 1.96 8.85
CA LEU A 45 -2.43 1.86 8.17
C LEU A 45 -2.37 0.63 7.24
N LYS A 46 -2.78 -0.55 7.72
CA LYS A 46 -2.81 -1.78 6.93
C LYS A 46 -3.69 -1.66 5.69
N ARG A 47 -4.84 -0.97 5.81
CA ARG A 47 -5.76 -0.70 4.68
C ARG A 47 -5.17 0.25 3.64
N LYS A 48 -4.16 1.06 3.99
CA LYS A 48 -3.40 1.89 3.04
C LYS A 48 -2.23 1.12 2.42
N VAL A 49 -1.45 0.43 3.26
CA VAL A 49 -0.20 -0.23 2.88
C VAL A 49 -0.44 -1.49 2.05
N GLY A 50 -1.34 -2.38 2.50
CA GLY A 50 -1.58 -3.67 1.86
C GLY A 50 -2.00 -3.55 0.40
N PRO A 51 -3.05 -2.76 0.07
CA PRO A 51 -3.44 -2.53 -1.32
C PRO A 51 -2.36 -1.86 -2.15
N ALA A 52 -1.55 -0.96 -1.57
CA ALA A 52 -0.47 -0.29 -2.29
C ALA A 52 0.67 -1.27 -2.66
N ALA A 53 1.09 -2.12 -1.72
CA ALA A 53 2.10 -3.15 -1.98
C ALA A 53 1.60 -4.16 -3.02
N ARG A 54 0.32 -4.58 -2.91
CA ARG A 54 -0.32 -5.46 -3.89
C ARG A 54 -0.39 -4.83 -5.28
N TYR A 55 -0.87 -3.59 -5.39
CA TYR A 55 -0.98 -2.89 -6.66
C TYR A 55 0.39 -2.75 -7.36
N TYR A 56 1.41 -2.31 -6.60
CA TYR A 56 2.76 -2.21 -7.14
C TYR A 56 3.30 -3.57 -7.58
N GLY A 57 3.05 -4.61 -6.79
CA GLY A 57 3.38 -5.99 -7.12
C GLY A 57 2.76 -6.46 -8.43
N GLU A 58 1.45 -6.31 -8.59
CA GLU A 58 0.72 -6.67 -9.82
C GLU A 58 1.22 -5.90 -11.05
N LYS A 59 1.67 -4.65 -10.89
CA LYS A 59 2.20 -3.84 -11.99
C LYS A 59 3.64 -4.17 -12.39
N THR A 60 4.43 -4.71 -11.47
CA THR A 60 5.88 -4.93 -11.66
C THR A 60 6.28 -6.40 -11.69
N GLY A 61 5.32 -7.33 -11.56
CA GLY A 61 5.59 -8.77 -11.46
C GLY A 61 6.18 -9.19 -10.12
N LYS A 62 6.08 -8.33 -9.10
CA LYS A 62 6.63 -8.51 -7.76
C LYS A 62 5.53 -9.02 -6.80
N LYS A 63 5.83 -9.88 -5.83
CA LYS A 63 4.97 -10.27 -4.70
C LYS A 63 5.44 -9.70 -3.36
N PHE A 64 4.46 -9.27 -2.57
CA PHE A 64 4.68 -8.73 -1.24
C PHE A 64 3.75 -9.41 -0.23
N LYS A 65 4.27 -9.71 0.95
CA LYS A 65 3.47 -10.12 2.11
C LYS A 65 3.33 -8.94 3.06
N THR A 66 2.16 -8.74 3.64
CA THR A 66 1.88 -7.61 4.54
C THR A 66 1.19 -8.08 5.82
N LEU A 67 1.77 -7.78 6.98
CA LEU A 67 1.21 -8.13 8.29
C LEU A 67 1.28 -6.93 9.24
N ILE A 68 0.38 -6.90 10.22
CA ILE A 68 0.46 -5.95 11.33
C ILE A 68 1.58 -6.41 12.26
N ASP A 69 2.43 -5.46 12.65
CA ASP A 69 3.50 -5.64 13.62
C ASP A 69 3.12 -4.83 14.86
N HIS A 70 2.57 -5.51 15.87
CA HIS A 70 2.11 -4.86 17.11
C HIS A 70 3.28 -4.31 17.93
N ASP A 71 4.39 -5.04 17.98
CA ASP A 71 5.58 -4.66 18.74
C ASP A 71 6.29 -3.45 18.09
N GLY A 72 6.35 -3.44 16.76
CA GLY A 72 6.86 -2.32 15.97
C GLY A 72 5.88 -1.15 15.80
N ASN A 73 4.67 -1.25 16.35
CA ASN A 73 3.56 -0.30 16.16
C ASN A 73 3.38 0.11 14.68
N GLY A 74 3.27 -0.88 13.80
CA GLY A 74 3.21 -0.62 12.37
C GLY A 74 2.70 -1.78 11.52
N VAL A 75 2.96 -1.68 10.24
CA VAL A 75 2.67 -2.71 9.24
C VAL A 75 3.98 -3.08 8.57
N ARG A 76 4.34 -4.36 8.71
CA ARG A 76 5.53 -4.92 8.09
C ARG A 76 5.19 -5.49 6.72
N VAL A 77 6.03 -5.17 5.76
CA VAL A 77 5.92 -5.66 4.38
C VAL A 77 7.19 -6.39 4.02
N TRP A 78 7.06 -7.61 3.50
CA TRP A 78 8.17 -8.41 3.00
C TRP A 78 8.08 -8.51 1.49
N ARG A 79 9.22 -8.42 0.82
CA ARG A 79 9.37 -8.77 -0.59
C ARG A 79 9.59 -10.28 -0.68
N THR A 80 8.63 -11.02 -1.23
CA THR A 80 8.66 -12.49 -1.20
C THR A 80 9.08 -13.14 -2.51
N GLU A 81 8.70 -12.58 -3.67
CA GLU A 81 9.02 -13.15 -4.99
C GLU A 81 9.06 -12.10 -6.08
#